data_AF-G4CL62-F1
#
_entry.id   AF-G4CL62-F1
#
_cell.length_a   1.000
_cell.length_b   1.000
_cell.length_c   1.000
_cell.angle_alpha   90.00
_cell.angle_beta   90.00
_cell.angle_gamma   90.00
#
_symmetry.space_group_name_H-M   'P 1'
#
loop_
_entity.id
_entity.type
_entity.pdbx_description
1 polymer ?
#
loop_
_entity_poly.entity_id
_entity_poly.type
_entity_poly.pdbx_seq_one_letter_code
_entity_poly.pdbx_strand_id
1 'polypeptide(L)'
;MTKRLFILLAALASASVIAARPVMAQTAAPQGENTVAAPSTHRQVGQQSVSIDGIAATLTRYERRDGRNTGPGGEHFSTLIAADGRLKGFIHISLDWADTALPSAERSEQIARQFLRTAAPDLLA
;
A
#
# COMPACT_ATOMS: atom_id res chain seq x y z
N MET A 1 42.99 60.30 -14.10
CA MET A 1 42.99 59.38 -12.95
C MET A 1 42.88 57.96 -13.48
N THR A 2 43.70 57.07 -12.92
CA THR A 2 44.17 55.79 -13.44
C THR A 2 43.30 54.61 -13.01
N LYS A 3 43.49 53.45 -13.69
CA LYS A 3 43.11 52.05 -13.34
C LYS A 3 41.70 51.61 -13.80
N ARG A 4 41.46 50.37 -14.23
CA ARG A 4 42.29 49.18 -14.53
C ARG A 4 41.42 48.20 -15.34
N LEU A 5 42.09 47.47 -16.23
CA LEU A 5 41.65 46.27 -16.94
C LEU A 5 41.22 45.16 -15.98
N PHE A 6 40.09 44.49 -16.27
CA PHE A 6 39.81 43.12 -15.79
C PHE A 6 39.11 42.33 -16.90
N ILE A 7 39.84 41.36 -17.43
CA ILE A 7 39.37 40.28 -18.31
C ILE A 7 38.63 39.28 -17.41
N LEU A 8 37.38 38.93 -17.73
CA LEU A 8 36.71 37.79 -17.12
C LEU A 8 36.48 36.71 -18.18
N LEU A 9 37.18 35.60 -17.99
CA LEU A 9 37.03 34.34 -18.70
C LEU A 9 35.81 33.61 -18.11
N ALA A 10 34.73 33.42 -18.88
CA ALA A 10 33.61 32.60 -18.45
C ALA A 10 33.74 31.19 -19.05
N ALA A 11 34.04 30.22 -18.20
CA ALA A 11 34.04 28.80 -18.55
C ALA A 11 32.60 28.32 -18.84
N LEU A 12 32.38 27.71 -20.00
CA LEU A 12 31.13 26.98 -20.27
C LEU A 12 31.13 25.68 -19.45
N ALA A 13 30.27 25.63 -18.43
CA ALA A 13 29.91 24.38 -17.78
C ALA A 13 28.90 23.63 -18.66
N SER A 14 29.29 22.46 -19.16
CA SER A 14 28.39 21.56 -19.89
C SER A 14 27.33 21.00 -18.94
N ALA A 15 26.07 21.39 -19.12
CA ALA A 15 24.95 20.76 -18.44
C ALA A 15 24.65 19.41 -19.09
N SER A 16 24.98 18.31 -18.41
CA SER A 16 24.50 16.99 -18.79
C SER A 16 23.00 16.90 -18.51
N VAL A 17 22.19 16.88 -19.56
CA VAL A 17 20.77 16.53 -19.47
C VAL A 17 20.67 15.05 -19.10
N ILE A 18 20.30 14.76 -17.85
CA ILE A 18 19.85 13.41 -17.47
C ILE A 18 18.51 13.22 -18.16
N ALA A 19 18.51 12.52 -19.29
CA ALA A 19 17.29 12.09 -19.95
C ALA A 19 16.50 11.20 -18.97
N ALA A 20 15.35 11.70 -18.51
CA ALA A 20 14.39 10.91 -17.75
C ALA A 20 14.00 9.70 -18.60
N ARG A 21 14.37 8.49 -18.15
CA ARG A 21 13.90 7.26 -18.77
C ARG A 21 12.37 7.25 -18.70
N PRO A 22 11.66 6.93 -19.78
CA PRO A 22 10.22 6.81 -19.72
C PRO A 22 9.90 5.69 -18.73
N VAL A 23 9.17 6.03 -17.66
CA VAL A 23 8.47 5.04 -16.85
C VAL A 23 7.54 4.34 -17.82
N MET A 24 7.84 3.08 -18.15
CA MET A 24 6.95 2.27 -18.96
C MET A 24 5.55 2.40 -18.38
N ALA A 25 4.61 2.82 -19.22
CA ALA A 25 3.20 2.82 -18.90
C ALA A 25 2.88 1.45 -18.29
N GLN A 26 2.52 1.43 -17.00
CA GLN A 26 1.89 0.27 -16.41
C GLN A 26 0.63 0.05 -17.21
N THR A 27 0.67 -0.91 -18.13
CA THR A 27 -0.52 -1.49 -18.73
C THR A 27 -1.42 -1.84 -17.55
N ALA A 28 -2.55 -1.14 -17.43
CA ALA A 28 -3.54 -1.45 -16.42
C ALA A 28 -3.86 -2.93 -16.59
N ALA A 29 -3.40 -3.74 -15.62
CA ALA A 29 -3.76 -5.14 -15.58
C ALA A 29 -5.30 -5.20 -15.58
N PRO A 30 -5.91 -6.19 -16.25
CA PRO A 30 -7.35 -6.36 -16.20
C PRO A 30 -7.76 -6.32 -14.73
N GLN A 31 -8.69 -5.44 -14.38
CA GLN A 31 -9.27 -5.35 -13.04
C GLN A 31 -10.05 -6.64 -12.80
N GLY A 32 -9.32 -7.70 -12.46
CA GLY A 32 -9.87 -9.02 -12.21
C GLY A 32 -10.81 -8.96 -11.02
N GLU A 33 -11.91 -9.69 -11.15
CA GLU A 33 -13.13 -9.73 -10.33
C GLU A 33 -12.94 -10.09 -8.83
N ASN A 34 -11.69 -10.16 -8.34
CA ASN A 34 -11.35 -10.50 -6.96
C ASN A 34 -11.06 -9.26 -6.10
N THR A 35 -11.84 -8.19 -6.28
CA THR A 35 -11.74 -7.00 -5.44
C THR A 35 -12.73 -7.12 -4.29
N VAL A 36 -12.24 -7.11 -3.05
CA VAL A 36 -13.09 -7.11 -1.85
C VAL A 36 -13.89 -5.81 -1.80
N ALA A 37 -15.16 -5.88 -1.39
CA ALA A 37 -15.95 -4.69 -1.11
C ALA A 37 -15.33 -3.90 0.06
N ALA A 38 -14.58 -2.85 -0.27
CA ALA A 38 -13.97 -1.97 0.70
C ALA A 38 -15.01 -1.06 1.36
N PRO A 39 -14.85 -0.69 2.64
CA PRO A 39 -15.67 0.34 3.27
C PRO A 39 -15.65 1.64 2.47
N SER A 40 -16.77 2.37 2.46
CA SER A 40 -16.89 3.64 1.73
C SER A 40 -15.87 4.71 2.16
N THR A 41 -15.34 4.59 3.37
CA THR A 41 -14.28 5.45 3.92
C THR A 41 -12.91 5.23 3.27
N HIS A 42 -12.74 4.19 2.45
CA HIS A 42 -11.47 3.85 1.81
C HIS A 42 -11.57 3.84 0.28
N ARG A 43 -10.42 4.01 -0.37
CA ARG A 43 -10.25 3.88 -1.81
C ARG A 43 -9.07 2.94 -2.09
N GLN A 44 -9.18 2.17 -3.16
CA GLN A 44 -8.05 1.40 -3.67
C GLN A 44 -6.98 2.34 -4.20
N VAL A 45 -5.72 2.10 -3.83
CA VAL A 45 -4.57 2.90 -4.27
C VAL A 45 -3.47 2.07 -4.92
N GLY A 46 -3.55 0.74 -4.83
CA GLY A 46 -2.59 -0.16 -5.46
C GLY A 46 -3.13 -1.57 -5.57
N GLN A 47 -2.68 -2.28 -6.59
CA GLN A 47 -2.97 -3.70 -6.79
C GLN A 47 -1.78 -4.36 -7.47
N GLN A 48 -1.45 -5.57 -7.03
CA GLN A 48 -0.34 -6.34 -7.57
C GLN A 48 -0.71 -7.83 -7.64
N SER A 49 -0.40 -8.47 -8.76
CA SER A 49 -0.43 -9.93 -8.87
C SER A 49 0.79 -10.52 -8.18
N VAL A 50 0.55 -11.50 -7.31
CA VAL A 50 1.59 -12.18 -6.52
C VAL A 50 1.35 -13.70 -6.53
N SER A 51 2.32 -14.46 -6.03
CA SER A 51 2.18 -15.91 -5.82
C SER A 51 2.44 -16.24 -4.35
N ILE A 52 1.60 -17.10 -3.77
CA ILE A 52 1.71 -17.60 -2.39
C ILE A 52 1.70 -19.11 -2.49
N ASP A 53 2.78 -19.76 -2.07
CA ASP A 53 2.91 -21.23 -2.13
C ASP A 53 2.63 -21.81 -3.55
N GLY A 54 3.00 -21.05 -4.59
CA GLY A 54 2.74 -21.42 -5.99
C GLY A 54 1.33 -21.10 -6.50
N ILE A 55 0.45 -20.57 -5.65
CA ILE A 55 -0.93 -20.20 -6.00
C ILE A 55 -0.98 -18.72 -6.37
N ALA A 56 -1.55 -18.41 -7.53
CA ALA A 56 -1.77 -17.03 -7.97
C ALA A 56 -2.72 -16.30 -6.99
N ALA A 57 -2.36 -15.07 -6.65
CA ALA A 57 -3.12 -14.22 -5.74
C ALA A 57 -3.04 -12.75 -6.14
N THR A 58 -3.98 -11.96 -5.63
CA THR A 58 -4.04 -10.51 -5.81
C THR A 58 -3.83 -9.82 -4.47
N LEU A 59 -2.78 -9.00 -4.37
CA LEU A 59 -2.54 -8.09 -3.27
C LEU A 59 -3.17 -6.74 -3.62
N THR A 60 -4.11 -6.26 -2.82
CA THR A 60 -4.77 -4.96 -3.02
C THR A 60 -4.57 -4.08 -1.79
N ARG A 61 -4.16 -2.84 -2.00
CA ARG A 61 -3.96 -1.81 -0.97
C ARG A 61 -5.07 -0.77 -1.04
N TYR A 62 -5.63 -0.45 0.12
CA TYR A 62 -6.64 0.59 0.29
C TYR A 62 -6.22 1.61 1.33
N GLU A 63 -6.45 2.89 1.03
CA GLU A 63 -6.15 4.00 1.94
C GLU A 63 -7.41 4.80 2.26
N ARG A 64 -7.40 5.52 3.38
CA ARG A 64 -8.50 6.38 3.79
C ARG A 64 -8.75 7.47 2.74
N ARG A 65 -10.03 7.78 2.52
CA ARG A 65 -10.45 8.83 1.58
C ARG A 65 -10.17 10.24 2.09
N ASP A 66 -10.15 10.42 3.40
CA ASP A 66 -9.92 11.72 4.05
C ASP A 66 -8.47 12.22 3.95
N GLY A 67 -7.55 11.42 3.40
CA GLY A 67 -6.17 11.83 3.19
C GLY A 67 -5.28 11.75 4.44
N ARG A 68 -5.80 11.27 5.57
CA ARG A 68 -4.99 11.14 6.80
C ARG A 68 -3.90 10.08 6.59
N ASN A 69 -2.66 10.48 6.84
CA ASN A 69 -1.47 9.63 6.78
C ASN A 69 -1.45 8.69 5.56
N THR A 70 -1.73 9.21 4.36
CA THR A 70 -1.77 8.42 3.11
C THR A 70 -0.39 8.18 2.51
N GLY A 71 -0.30 7.23 1.56
CA GLY A 71 0.92 6.91 0.82
C GLY A 71 1.75 5.80 1.46
N PRO A 72 2.92 5.48 0.87
CA PRO A 72 3.82 4.45 1.38
C PRO A 72 4.21 4.69 2.85
N GLY A 73 4.10 3.64 3.68
CA GLY A 73 4.33 3.73 5.13
C GLY A 73 3.18 4.34 5.94
N GLY A 74 2.17 4.90 5.26
CA GLY A 74 0.98 5.48 5.87
C GLY A 74 -0.07 4.45 6.29
N GLU A 75 -1.20 4.95 6.81
CA GLU A 75 -2.37 4.15 7.17
C GLU A 75 -3.03 3.52 5.95
N HIS A 76 -3.37 2.25 6.10
CA HIS A 76 -4.01 1.48 5.04
C HIS A 76 -4.54 0.17 5.60
N PHE A 77 -5.41 -0.47 4.85
CA PHE A 77 -5.54 -1.92 4.94
C PHE A 77 -5.15 -2.55 3.60
N SER A 78 -4.62 -3.77 3.67
CA SER A 78 -4.34 -4.57 2.48
C SER A 78 -4.98 -5.93 2.60
N THR A 79 -5.49 -6.42 1.47
CA THR A 79 -6.06 -7.77 1.34
C THR A 79 -5.22 -8.57 0.37
N LEU A 80 -5.09 -9.86 0.65
CA LEU A 80 -4.44 -10.82 -0.22
C LEU A 80 -5.43 -11.94 -0.54
N ILE A 81 -5.91 -11.98 -1.79
CA ILE A 81 -6.98 -12.89 -2.23
C ILE A 81 -6.41 -13.88 -3.25
N ALA A 82 -6.53 -15.19 -2.98
CA ALA A 82 -6.13 -16.23 -3.92
C ALA A 82 -7.06 -16.30 -5.13
N ALA A 83 -6.62 -16.95 -6.20
CA ALA A 83 -7.41 -17.11 -7.44
C ALA A 83 -8.76 -17.81 -7.21
N ASP A 84 -8.87 -18.66 -6.19
CA ASP A 84 -10.11 -19.32 -5.78
C ASP A 84 -11.05 -18.43 -4.94
N GLY A 85 -10.70 -17.15 -4.76
CA GLY A 85 -11.46 -16.17 -3.99
C GLY A 85 -11.21 -16.21 -2.47
N ARG A 86 -10.37 -17.12 -1.96
CA ARG A 86 -10.09 -17.20 -0.52
C ARG A 86 -9.21 -16.04 -0.05
N LEU A 87 -9.56 -15.46 1.10
CA LEU A 87 -8.69 -14.52 1.82
C LEU A 87 -7.50 -15.26 2.42
N LYS A 88 -6.30 -14.93 1.96
CA LYS A 88 -5.03 -15.52 2.41
C LYS A 88 -4.26 -14.62 3.37
N GLY A 89 -4.54 -13.33 3.36
CA GLY A 89 -3.88 -12.38 4.24
C GLY A 89 -4.66 -11.08 4.36
N PHE A 90 -4.59 -10.48 5.54
CA PHE A 90 -5.16 -9.19 5.85
C PHE A 90 -4.22 -8.44 6.79
N ILE A 91 -4.06 -7.14 6.54
CA ILE A 91 -3.39 -6.24 7.47
C ILE A 91 -4.17 -4.93 7.48
N HIS A 92 -4.27 -4.31 8.66
CA HIS A 92 -4.79 -2.96 8.82
C HIS A 92 -3.82 -2.21 9.72
N ILE A 93 -3.29 -1.09 9.22
CA ILE A 93 -2.42 -0.18 9.93
C ILE A 93 -3.19 1.12 10.11
N SER A 94 -3.48 1.45 11.37
CA SER A 94 -4.19 2.66 11.76
C SER A 94 -3.52 3.31 12.97
N LEU A 95 -3.38 4.63 12.92
CA LEU A 95 -2.93 5.46 14.04
C LEU A 95 -3.99 5.53 15.15
N ASP A 96 -5.24 5.16 14.87
CA ASP A 96 -6.29 5.08 15.89
C ASP A 96 -5.96 4.08 17.01
N TRP A 97 -4.96 3.21 16.77
CA TRP A 97 -4.52 2.19 17.72
C TRP A 97 -3.13 2.45 18.32
N ALA A 98 -2.42 3.49 17.89
CA ALA A 98 -1.01 3.72 18.25
C ALA A 98 -0.78 3.82 19.76
N ASP A 99 -1.72 4.44 20.49
CA ASP A 99 -1.65 4.65 21.94
C ASP A 99 -2.62 3.75 22.73
N THR A 100 -3.12 2.69 22.10
CA THR A 100 -4.04 1.76 22.76
C THR A 100 -3.27 0.64 23.45
N ALA A 101 -3.72 0.24 24.64
CA ALA A 101 -3.16 -0.93 25.31
C ALA A 101 -3.48 -2.18 24.49
N LEU A 102 -2.47 -3.03 24.28
CA LEU A 102 -2.67 -4.33 23.63
C LEU A 102 -3.62 -5.18 24.48
N PRO A 103 -4.59 -5.89 23.86
CA PRO A 103 -5.44 -6.83 24.57
C PRO A 103 -4.61 -7.97 25.18
N SER A 104 -5.07 -8.55 26.30
CA SER A 104 -4.49 -9.78 26.82
C SER A 104 -4.64 -10.93 25.80
N ALA A 105 -3.91 -12.02 26.01
CA ALA A 105 -4.03 -13.22 25.18
C ALA A 105 -5.47 -13.78 25.23
N GLU A 106 -6.07 -13.88 26.42
CA GLU A 106 -7.44 -14.36 26.60
C GLU A 106 -8.44 -13.45 25.88
N ARG A 107 -8.26 -12.13 25.99
CA ARG A 107 -9.14 -11.18 25.31
C ARG A 107 -9.01 -11.26 23.80
N SER A 108 -7.80 -11.45 23.29
CA SER A 108 -7.53 -11.63 21.87
C SER A 108 -8.20 -12.89 21.33
N GLU A 109 -8.11 -14.01 22.06
CA GLU A 109 -8.79 -15.26 21.68
C GLU A 109 -10.31 -15.09 21.65
N GLN A 110 -10.89 -14.43 22.65
CA GLN A 110 -12.33 -14.15 22.68
C GLN A 110 -12.80 -13.37 21.45
N ILE A 111 -12.07 -12.31 21.09
CA ILE A 111 -12.37 -11.48 19.91
C ILE A 111 -12.26 -12.32 18.63
N ALA A 112 -11.18 -13.09 18.49
CA ALA A 112 -10.96 -13.94 17.33
C ALA A 112 -12.07 -14.99 17.18
N ARG A 113 -12.41 -15.72 18.25
CA ARG A 113 -13.50 -16.70 18.23
C ARG A 113 -14.84 -16.07 17.92
N GLN A 114 -15.14 -14.89 18.47
CA GLN A 114 -16.38 -14.18 18.18
C GLN A 114 -16.47 -13.80 16.69
N PHE A 115 -15.37 -13.32 16.10
CA PHE A 115 -15.31 -13.02 14.68
C PHE A 115 -15.53 -14.29 13.84
N LEU A 116 -14.81 -15.37 14.15
CA LEU A 116 -14.89 -16.64 13.41
C LEU A 116 -16.28 -17.26 13.46
N ARG A 117 -17.01 -17.17 14.58
CA ARG A 117 -18.40 -17.68 14.66
C ARG A 117 -19.32 -17.09 13.60
N THR A 118 -19.05 -15.85 13.19
CA THR A 118 -19.86 -15.14 12.19
C THR A 118 -19.28 -15.29 10.79
N ALA A 119 -17.96 -15.15 10.66
CA ALA A 119 -17.30 -15.05 9.35
C ALA A 119 -16.84 -16.39 8.76
N ALA A 120 -16.53 -17.37 9.61
CA ALA A 120 -16.00 -18.68 9.20
C ALA A 120 -16.27 -19.74 10.29
N PRO A 121 -17.55 -20.06 10.58
CA PRO A 121 -17.91 -20.97 11.67
C PRO A 121 -17.38 -22.39 11.47
N ASP A 122 -17.11 -22.79 10.23
CA ASP A 122 -16.48 -24.05 9.86
C ASP A 122 -15.07 -24.22 10.45
N LEU A 123 -14.37 -23.12 10.78
CA LEU A 123 -13.04 -23.15 11.38
C LEU A 123 -13.04 -23.35 12.91
N LEU A 124 -14.21 -23.44 13.55
CA LEU A 124 -14.33 -23.57 15.00
C LEU A 124 -14.62 -25.00 15.47
N ALA A 125 -14.58 -25.98 14.55
CA ALA A 125 -14.84 -27.40 14.82
C ALA A 125 -13.86 -28.00 15.85
#